data_AF-J3BEP4-F1
#
_entry.id   AF-J3BEP4-F1
#
_cell.length_a   1.000
_cell.length_b   1.000
_cell.length_c   1.000
_cell.angle_alpha   90.00
_cell.angle_beta   90.00
_cell.angle_gamma   90.00
#
_symmetry.space_group_name_H-M   'P 1'
#
loop_
_entity.id
_entity.type
_entity.pdbx_description
1 polymer ?
#
loop_
_entity_poly.entity_id
_entity_poly.type
_entity_poly.pdbx_seq_one_letter_code
_entity_poly.pdbx_strand_id
1 'polypeptide(L)'
;MILFHLMGGTLRFNELRRKLPSVTQRMMTKQLRELEESGLVSRTVFPVVPPRVDYALTPLGETLKPVIKALAAWGEENVFCLPEGRYLRDVSAVSGAPAAAVEA
;
A
#
# COMPACT_ATOMS: atom_id res chain seq x y z
N MET A 1 1.55 0.88 1.56
CA MET A 1 0.52 1.81 2.06
C MET A 1 0.50 3.17 1.36
N ILE A 2 1.63 3.71 0.85
CA ILE A 2 1.63 4.97 0.07
C ILE A 2 0.80 4.85 -1.21
N LEU A 3 1.08 3.82 -2.04
CA LEU A 3 0.32 3.59 -3.29
C LEU A 3 -1.19 3.50 -3.04
N PHE A 4 -1.61 2.75 -2.02
CA PHE A 4 -3.02 2.63 -1.62
C PHE A 4 -3.69 3.98 -1.37
N HIS A 5 -3.01 4.91 -0.69
CA HIS A 5 -3.57 6.24 -0.45
C HIS A 5 -3.63 7.11 -1.71
N LEU A 6 -2.65 6.99 -2.61
CA LEU A 6 -2.63 7.70 -3.89
C LEU A 6 -3.68 7.18 -4.89
N MET A 7 -4.24 5.99 -4.66
CA MET A 7 -5.37 5.50 -5.47
C MET A 7 -6.62 6.37 -5.34
N GLY A 8 -6.75 7.08 -4.22
CA GLY A 8 -7.83 8.05 -3.98
C GLY A 8 -7.62 9.41 -4.64
N GLY A 9 -6.48 9.60 -5.32
CA GLY A 9 -6.14 10.84 -6.01
C GLY A 9 -4.82 11.44 -5.53
N THR A 10 -4.52 12.62 -6.07
CA THR A 10 -3.31 13.38 -5.78
C THR A 10 -3.25 13.81 -4.31
N LEU A 11 -2.10 13.60 -3.66
CA LEU A 11 -1.88 13.98 -2.27
C LEU A 11 -0.57 14.75 -2.10
N ARG A 12 -0.57 15.69 -1.16
CA ARG A 12 0.64 16.38 -0.67
C ARG A 12 1.38 15.53 0.35
N PHE A 13 2.66 15.84 0.56
CA PHE A 13 3.49 15.18 1.58
C PHE A 13 2.83 15.16 2.97
N ASN A 14 2.30 16.29 3.42
CA ASN A 14 1.67 16.40 4.73
C ASN A 14 0.35 15.61 4.82
N GLU A 15 -0.37 15.45 3.71
CA GLU A 15 -1.60 14.64 3.67
C GLU A 15 -1.27 13.15 3.75
N LEU A 16 -0.23 12.71 3.03
CA LEU A 16 0.31 11.34 3.17
C LEU A 16 0.79 11.08 4.60
N ARG A 17 1.51 12.02 5.21
CA ARG A 17 1.99 11.91 6.60
C ARG A 17 0.85 11.79 7.61
N ARG A 18 -0.25 12.52 7.42
CA ARG A 18 -1.45 12.38 8.27
C ARG A 18 -2.11 11.02 8.13
N LYS A 19 -2.08 10.42 6.93
CA LYS A 19 -2.62 9.07 6.69
C LYS A 19 -1.68 7.96 7.20
N LEU A 20 -0.39 8.26 7.38
CA LEU A 20 0.65 7.31 7.78
C LEU A 20 1.41 7.80 9.04
N PRO A 21 0.74 7.90 10.20
CA PRO A 21 1.30 8.54 11.39
C PRO A 21 2.50 7.78 12.00
N SER A 22 2.60 6.47 11.77
CA SER A 22 3.71 5.63 12.27
C SER A 22 4.97 5.70 11.41
N VAL A 23 4.91 6.32 10.23
CA VAL A 23 6.03 6.37 9.29
C VAL A 23 6.83 7.66 9.51
N THR A 24 8.13 7.53 9.75
CA THR A 24 9.02 8.69 9.90
C THR A 24 9.13 9.47 8.59
N GLN A 25 9.36 10.78 8.68
CA GLN A 25 9.54 11.64 7.51
C GLN A 25 10.66 11.15 6.59
N ARG A 26 11.80 10.71 7.16
CA ARG A 26 12.93 10.17 6.39
C ARG A 26 12.53 8.92 5.60
N MET A 27 11.80 7.99 6.23
CA MET A 27 11.34 6.77 5.57
C MET A 27 10.32 7.07 4.47
N MET A 28 9.37 7.98 4.72
CA MET A 28 8.39 8.39 3.73
C MET A 28 9.04 9.03 2.50
N THR A 29 10.01 9.92 2.69
CA THR A 29 10.76 10.52 1.59
C THR A 29 11.53 9.47 0.80
N LYS A 30 12.18 8.51 1.47
CA LYS A 30 12.89 7.42 0.81
C LYS A 30 11.94 6.59 -0.07
N GLN A 31 10.81 6.16 0.48
CA GLN A 31 9.84 5.34 -0.24
C GLN A 31 9.19 6.09 -1.41
N LEU A 32 8.90 7.39 -1.26
CA LEU A 32 8.39 8.20 -2.37
C LEU A 32 9.40 8.32 -3.51
N ARG A 33 10.69 8.48 -3.20
CA ARG A 33 11.76 8.50 -4.21
C ARG A 33 11.88 7.17 -4.95
N GLU A 34 11.87 6.05 -4.22
CA GLU A 34 11.92 4.71 -4.83
C GLU A 34 10.71 4.46 -5.76
N LEU A 35 9.53 4.94 -5.37
CA LEU A 35 8.32 4.87 -6.20
C LEU A 35 8.35 5.81 -7.42
N GLU A 36 9.02 6.95 -7.29
CA GLU A 36 9.26 7.89 -8.40
C GLU A 36 10.28 7.32 -9.40
N GLU A 37 11.39 6.78 -8.90
CA GLU A 37 12.45 6.13 -9.70
C GLU A 37 11.95 4.89 -10.44
N SER A 38 11.02 4.13 -9.85
CA SER A 38 10.35 3.00 -10.52
C SER A 38 9.25 3.42 -11.50
N GLY A 39 8.96 4.73 -11.63
CA GLY A 39 7.95 5.25 -12.54
C GLY A 39 6.51 4.97 -12.13
N LEU A 40 6.27 4.60 -10.86
CA LEU A 40 4.93 4.30 -10.33
C LEU A 40 4.22 5.55 -9.80
N VAL A 41 4.98 6.52 -9.30
CA VAL A 41 4.49 7.78 -8.72
C VAL A 41 5.11 8.96 -9.45
N SER A 42 4.31 9.96 -9.80
CA SER A 42 4.79 11.25 -10.29
C SER A 42 4.88 12.25 -9.15
N ARG A 43 5.89 13.13 -9.22
CA ARG A 43 6.08 14.25 -8.31
C ARG A 43 5.98 15.56 -9.08
N THR A 44 5.01 16.39 -8.73
CA THR A 44 4.81 17.71 -9.35
C THR A 44 5.09 18.81 -8.34
N VAL A 45 6.02 19.71 -8.68
CA VAL A 45 6.35 20.88 -7.88
C VAL A 45 5.62 22.09 -8.43
N PHE A 46 4.81 22.74 -7.60
CA PHE A 46 4.11 23.97 -7.94
C PHE A 46 4.83 25.17 -7.35
N PRO A 47 5.36 26.09 -8.17
CA PRO A 47 6.05 27.30 -7.72
C PRO A 47 5.01 28.37 -7.31
N VAL A 48 4.19 28.06 -6.32
CA VAL A 48 3.24 28.97 -5.68
C VAL A 48 3.75 29.36 -4.29
N VAL A 49 3.20 30.40 -3.69
CA VAL A 49 3.51 30.78 -2.30
C VAL A 49 2.34 30.36 -1.41
N PRO A 50 2.53 29.46 -0.42
CA PRO A 50 3.74 28.68 -0.12
C PRO A 50 3.98 27.53 -1.13
N PRO A 51 5.24 27.11 -1.36
CA PRO A 51 5.56 26.05 -2.32
C PRO A 51 4.82 24.76 -2.00
N ARG A 52 4.26 24.12 -3.03
CA ARG A 52 3.49 22.88 -2.89
C ARG A 52 4.10 21.77 -3.74
N VAL A 53 4.12 20.57 -3.19
CA VAL A 53 4.53 19.35 -3.88
C VAL A 53 3.41 18.33 -3.81
N ASP A 54 3.03 17.85 -4.97
CA ASP A 54 1.98 16.86 -5.15
C ASP A 54 2.55 15.54 -5.65
N TYR A 55 1.96 14.46 -5.16
CA TYR A 55 2.25 13.11 -5.57
C TYR A 55 0.99 12.48 -6.14
N ALA A 56 1.11 11.80 -7.27
CA ALA A 56 0.03 11.07 -7.91
C ALA A 56 0.54 9.76 -8.49
N LEU A 57 -0.35 8.79 -8.74
CA LEU A 57 0.02 7.61 -9.51
C LEU A 57 0.26 8.00 -10.96
N THR A 58 1.27 7.40 -11.58
CA THR A 58 1.47 7.48 -13.03
C THR A 58 0.48 6.56 -13.74
N PRO A 59 0.35 6.65 -15.08
CA PRO A 59 -0.42 5.66 -15.84
C PRO A 59 0.01 4.22 -15.58
N LEU A 60 1.30 3.98 -15.35
CA LEU A 60 1.81 2.67 -14.95
C LEU A 60 1.36 2.30 -13.53
N GLY A 61 1.51 3.21 -12.57
CA GLY A 61 1.08 2.99 -11.17
C GLY A 61 -0.41 2.73 -11.02
N GLU A 62 -1.23 3.32 -11.89
CA GLU A 62 -2.67 3.08 -11.98
C GLU A 62 -2.99 1.60 -12.32
N THR A 63 -2.15 0.93 -13.12
CA THR A 63 -2.33 -0.50 -13.45
C THR A 63 -2.16 -1.43 -12.25
N LEU A 64 -1.53 -0.97 -11.16
CA LEU A 64 -1.38 -1.74 -9.91
C LEU A 64 -2.63 -1.71 -9.02
N LYS A 65 -3.58 -0.81 -9.27
CA LYS A 65 -4.85 -0.72 -8.51
C LYS A 65 -5.54 -2.08 -8.31
N PRO A 66 -5.78 -2.92 -9.33
CA PRO A 66 -6.40 -4.23 -9.14
C PRO A 66 -5.61 -5.15 -8.20
N VAL A 67 -4.28 -5.17 -8.30
CA VAL A 67 -3.42 -6.01 -7.45
C VAL A 67 -3.50 -5.56 -5.99
N ILE A 68 -3.42 -4.25 -5.75
CA ILE A 68 -3.52 -3.68 -4.41
C ILE A 68 -4.91 -3.95 -3.82
N LYS A 69 -5.98 -3.83 -4.61
CA LYS A 69 -7.35 -4.16 -4.17
C LYS A 69 -7.51 -5.64 -3.83
N ALA A 70 -6.95 -6.54 -4.63
CA ALA A 70 -6.98 -7.97 -4.36
C ALA A 70 -6.27 -8.30 -3.04
N LEU A 71 -5.10 -7.71 -2.79
CA LEU A 71 -4.39 -7.82 -1.52
C LEU A 71 -5.20 -7.26 -0.34
N ALA A 72 -5.87 -6.13 -0.53
CA ALA A 72 -6.72 -5.53 0.50
C ALA A 72 -7.92 -6.43 0.84
N ALA A 73 -8.64 -6.93 -0.18
CA ALA A 73 -9.77 -7.83 0.00
C ALA A 73 -9.36 -9.14 0.68
N TRP A 74 -8.22 -9.71 0.30
CA TRP A 74 -7.66 -10.88 0.98
C TRP A 74 -7.37 -10.57 2.46
N GLY A 75 -6.81 -9.39 2.75
CA GLY A 75 -6.52 -8.95 4.11
C GLY A 75 -7.77 -8.78 4.96
N GLU A 76 -8.86 -8.23 4.41
CA GLU A 76 -10.15 -8.08 5.09
C GLU A 76 -10.76 -9.42 5.47
N GLU A 77 -10.58 -10.44 4.63
CA GLU A 77 -11.15 -11.77 4.87
C GLU A 77 -10.30 -12.62 5.83
N ASN A 78 -8.98 -12.42 5.83
CA ASN A 78 -8.04 -13.33 6.48
C ASN A 78 -7.25 -12.71 7.64
N VAL A 79 -7.33 -11.40 7.87
CA VAL A 79 -6.63 -10.74 8.98
C VAL A 79 -7.64 -10.26 10.01
N PHE A 80 -7.60 -10.86 11.20
CA PHE A 80 -8.41 -10.46 12.33
C PHE A 80 -7.59 -9.60 13.28
N CYS A 81 -8.09 -8.40 13.60
CA CYS A 81 -7.55 -7.57 14.66
C CYS A 81 -8.32 -7.84 15.95
N LEU A 82 -7.72 -8.59 16.86
CA LEU A 82 -8.22 -8.80 18.22
C LEU A 82 -7.47 -7.86 19.18
N PRO A 83 -7.99 -7.59 20.40
CA PRO A 83 -7.33 -6.71 21.37
C PRO A 83 -5.87 -7.09 21.66
N GLU A 84 -5.58 -8.40 21.60
CA GLU A 84 -4.29 -9.02 21.90
C GLU A 84 -3.29 -8.94 20.72
N GLY A 85 -3.73 -8.58 19.51
CA GLY A 85 -2.86 -8.53 18.33
C GLY A 85 -3.54 -8.82 16.99
N ARG A 86 -2.72 -9.00 15.94
CA ARG A 86 -3.17 -9.38 14.59
C ARG A 86 -3.01 -10.88 14.38
N TYR A 87 -4.10 -11.52 13.96
CA TYR A 87 -4.17 -12.96 13.72
C TYR A 87 -4.50 -13.21 12.25
N LEU A 88 -3.77 -14.12 11.62
CA LEU A 88 -4.13 -14.63 10.30
C LEU A 88 -5.17 -15.75 10.46
N ARG A 89 -6.11 -15.84 9.53
CA ARG A 89 -7.01 -16.99 9.42
C ARG A 89 -6.17 -18.25 9.39
N ASP A 90 -6.56 -19.21 10.22
CA ASP A 90 -5.97 -20.54 10.17
C ASP A 90 -6.33 -21.20 8.84
N VAL A 91 -5.32 -21.39 7.98
CA VAL A 91 -5.47 -21.98 6.65
C VAL A 91 -5.75 -23.49 6.73
N SER A 92 -5.52 -24.14 7.88
CA SER A 92 -5.83 -25.56 8.07
C SER A 92 -7.33 -25.87 8.02
N ALA A 93 -8.19 -24.86 8.21
CA ALA A 93 -9.65 -24.97 8.07
C ALA A 93 -10.16 -24.68 6.65
N VAL A 94 -9.30 -24.22 5.72
CA VAL A 94 -9.64 -24.02 4.30
C VAL A 94 -9.50 -25.37 3.59
N SER A 95 -10.32 -26.35 3.98
CA SER A 95 -10.25 -27.69 3.39
C SER A 95 -10.75 -27.67 1.95
N GLY A 96 -9.80 -27.76 1.03
CA GLY A 96 -10.01 -28.04 -0.39
C GLY A 96 -8.75 -28.44 -1.15
N ALA A 97 -7.62 -28.67 -0.48
CA ALA A 97 -6.41 -29.22 -1.11
C ALA A 97 -6.25 -30.70 -0.68
N PRO A 98 -6.12 -31.64 -1.63
CA PRO A 98 -5.98 -33.05 -1.31
C PRO A 98 -4.66 -33.29 -0.58
N ALA A 99 -4.74 -33.91 0.59
CA ALA A 99 -3.62 -34.58 1.23
C ALA A 99 -3.16 -35.73 0.31
N ALA A 100 -2.25 -35.44 -0.62
CA ALA A 100 -1.63 -36.44 -1.47
C ALA A 100 -0.12 -36.47 -1.22
N ALA A 101 0.26 -37.53 -0.49
CA ALA A 101 1.49 -38.30 -0.63
C ALA A 101 2.84 -37.57 -0.46
N VAL A 102 3.38 -37.64 0.76
CA VAL A 102 4.83 -37.87 0.97
C VAL A 102 4.98 -39.07 1.90
N GLU A 103 4.83 -40.27 1.33
CA GLU A 103 5.48 -41.49 1.79
C GLU A 103 5.87 -42.29 0.54
N ALA A 104 7.17 -42.27 0.24
CA ALA A 104 7.93 -43.31 -0.46
C ALA A 104 9.43 -43.01 -0.30
#